data_AF-A0AAV8CKC0-F1
#
_entry.id   AF-A0AAV8CKC0-F1
#
_cell.length_a   1.000
_cell.length_b   1.000
_cell.length_c   1.000
_cell.angle_alpha   90.00
_cell.angle_beta   90.00
_cell.angle_gamma   90.00
#
_symmetry.space_group_name_H-M   'P 1'
#
loop_
_entity.id
_entity.type
_entity.pdbx_description
1 polymer ?
#
loop_
_entity_poly.entity_id
_entity_poly.type
_entity_poly.pdbx_seq_one_letter_code
_entity_poly.pdbx_strand_id
1 'polypeptide(L)'
;MRPELQQGQETGEGQPQFQPNGQAPISSTDKPVTPKQLANGEVIEYSPPRRLKTDEISKIVNDFRLAARNAIEAGFDGVEIHGAHGYLIEQFLKDEVNDRTDQYGGSLENRCRFALEIVEAVSKEIGPERVGIRLSPFANYQESGDSNPEELGLYLVNALNKFGIVYCHIIEPRMIQVGERANTPHSLLPLRKAFNNTFIVAGGYD
;
A
#
# COMPACT_ATOMS: atom_id res chain seq x y z
N MET A 1 4.92 24.98 0.15
CA MET A 1 4.60 23.54 0.20
C MET A 1 4.88 23.00 -1.19
N ARG A 2 5.79 22.06 -1.33
CA ARG A 2 6.27 21.57 -2.64
C ARG A 2 5.44 20.32 -3.03
N PRO A 3 5.15 20.10 -4.32
CA PRO A 3 4.23 19.04 -4.73
C PRO A 3 4.92 17.67 -4.69
N GLU A 4 4.31 16.70 -3.98
CA GLU A 4 4.64 15.27 -3.98
C GLU A 4 3.42 14.51 -4.55
N LEU A 5 3.64 13.57 -5.47
CA LEU A 5 2.57 12.75 -6.03
C LEU A 5 2.45 11.43 -5.25
N GLN A 6 1.24 11.12 -4.79
CA GLN A 6 0.94 9.82 -4.19
C GLN A 6 0.46 8.85 -5.29
N GLN A 7 1.18 7.76 -5.52
CA GLN A 7 0.82 6.74 -6.51
C GLN A 7 0.06 5.59 -5.86
N GLY A 8 -1.23 5.43 -6.19
CA GLY A 8 -2.06 4.31 -5.75
C GLY A 8 -2.91 3.75 -6.89
N GLN A 9 -3.27 2.46 -6.79
CA GLN A 9 -4.29 1.86 -7.65
C GLN A 9 -5.50 1.49 -6.79
N GLU A 10 -6.65 2.07 -7.13
CA GLU A 10 -7.95 1.72 -6.56
C GLU A 10 -8.43 0.41 -7.18
N THR A 11 -8.62 -0.61 -6.34
CA THR A 11 -8.96 -1.92 -6.89
C THR A 11 -10.01 -2.69 -6.10
N GLY A 12 -10.02 -2.64 -4.76
CA GLY A 12 -11.10 -3.27 -3.97
C GLY A 12 -12.43 -2.52 -4.09
N GLU A 13 -12.37 -1.21 -4.33
CA GLU A 13 -13.54 -0.33 -4.49
C GLU A 13 -13.86 0.02 -5.96
N GLY A 14 -13.05 -0.50 -6.90
CA GLY A 14 -13.16 -0.14 -8.30
C GLY A 14 -14.49 -0.60 -8.90
N GLN A 15 -15.20 0.30 -9.56
CA GLN A 15 -16.31 -0.09 -10.44
C GLN A 15 -15.75 -0.34 -11.85
N PRO A 16 -16.24 -1.36 -12.60
CA PRO A 16 -15.76 -1.67 -13.94
C PRO A 16 -15.77 -0.46 -14.89
N GLN A 17 -16.73 0.46 -14.71
CA GLN A 17 -16.80 1.70 -15.47
C GLN A 17 -15.59 2.62 -15.33
N PHE A 18 -14.80 2.48 -14.25
CA PHE A 18 -13.55 3.22 -14.03
C PHE A 18 -12.32 2.46 -14.52
N GLN A 19 -12.49 1.21 -14.98
CA GLN A 19 -11.42 0.37 -15.47
C GLN A 19 -11.31 0.44 -17.00
N PRO A 20 -10.10 0.34 -17.57
CA PRO A 20 -9.92 0.27 -19.02
C PRO A 20 -10.79 -0.84 -19.63
N ASN A 21 -11.58 -0.48 -20.63
CA ASN A 21 -12.49 -1.40 -21.34
C ASN A 21 -13.53 -2.10 -20.46
N GLY A 22 -13.90 -1.53 -19.30
CA GLY A 22 -14.92 -2.14 -18.44
C GLY A 22 -14.43 -3.39 -17.70
N GLN A 23 -13.12 -3.58 -17.57
CA GLN A 23 -12.56 -4.77 -16.92
C GLN A 23 -12.85 -4.81 -15.41
N ALA A 24 -12.79 -6.00 -14.83
CA ALA A 24 -12.84 -6.13 -13.38
C ALA A 24 -11.59 -5.46 -12.75
N PRO A 25 -11.74 -4.81 -11.59
CA PRO A 25 -10.59 -4.30 -10.83
C PRO A 25 -9.60 -5.40 -10.48
N ILE A 26 -8.32 -5.07 -10.29
CA ILE A 26 -7.26 -6.07 -10.06
C ILE A 26 -6.84 -6.19 -8.59
N SER A 27 -6.68 -7.38 -8.02
CA SER A 27 -6.31 -7.53 -6.60
C SER A 27 -5.28 -8.65 -6.38
N SER A 28 -4.77 -8.75 -5.14
CA SER A 28 -4.06 -9.95 -4.68
C SER A 28 -5.01 -11.15 -4.59
N THR A 29 -6.31 -10.92 -4.42
CA THR A 29 -7.39 -11.91 -4.30
C THR A 29 -8.48 -11.78 -5.38
N ASP A 30 -9.37 -12.75 -5.44
CA ASP A 30 -10.64 -12.73 -6.19
C ASP A 30 -11.88 -12.65 -5.28
N LYS A 31 -11.68 -12.52 -3.96
CA LYS A 31 -12.75 -12.31 -2.99
C LYS A 31 -13.25 -10.86 -3.04
N PRO A 32 -14.58 -10.62 -3.06
CA PRO A 32 -15.15 -9.28 -3.00
C PRO A 32 -15.04 -8.69 -1.59
N VAL A 33 -15.01 -7.36 -1.50
CA VAL A 33 -15.18 -6.61 -0.25
C VAL A 33 -16.68 -6.55 0.09
N THR A 34 -17.02 -6.55 1.38
CA THR A 34 -18.41 -6.44 1.84
C THR A 34 -19.02 -5.10 1.40
N PRO A 35 -20.26 -5.09 0.88
CA PRO A 35 -20.96 -3.85 0.55
C PRO A 35 -21.04 -2.90 1.74
N LYS A 36 -20.79 -1.62 1.52
CA LYS A 36 -20.88 -0.60 2.58
C LYS A 36 -22.23 0.08 2.56
N GLN A 37 -22.88 0.12 3.71
CA GLN A 37 -24.05 0.97 3.91
C GLN A 37 -23.61 2.36 4.38
N LEU A 38 -23.99 3.38 3.62
CA LEU A 38 -23.75 4.78 3.95
C LEU A 38 -24.80 5.29 4.95
N ALA A 39 -24.45 6.37 5.66
CA ALA A 39 -25.35 6.99 6.64
C ALA A 39 -26.67 7.52 6.05
N ASN A 40 -26.69 7.79 4.74
CA ASN A 40 -27.90 8.19 4.00
C ASN A 40 -28.77 6.99 3.57
N GLY A 41 -28.38 5.76 3.91
CA GLY A 41 -29.09 4.52 3.57
C GLY A 41 -28.71 3.89 2.23
N GLU A 42 -27.86 4.54 1.43
CA GLU A 42 -27.36 3.97 0.18
C GLU A 42 -26.39 2.81 0.46
N VAL A 43 -26.44 1.78 -0.39
CA VAL A 43 -25.50 0.66 -0.35
C VAL A 43 -24.53 0.82 -1.51
N ILE A 44 -23.25 0.95 -1.19
CA ILE A 44 -22.17 0.86 -2.17
C ILE A 44 -21.86 -0.63 -2.37
N GLU A 45 -22.17 -1.12 -3.56
CA GLU A 45 -21.73 -2.44 -4.01
C GLU A 45 -20.38 -2.33 -4.74
N TYR A 46 -19.50 -3.29 -4.45
CA TYR A 46 -18.21 -3.41 -5.10
C TYR A 46 -18.23 -4.57 -6.10
N SER A 47 -17.64 -4.36 -7.27
CA SER A 47 -17.50 -5.44 -8.23
C SER A 47 -16.43 -6.43 -7.77
N PRO A 48 -16.64 -7.75 -7.91
CA PRO A 48 -15.63 -8.73 -7.56
C PRO A 48 -14.31 -8.43 -8.29
N PRO A 49 -13.17 -8.37 -7.57
CA PRO A 49 -11.90 -8.14 -8.21
C PRO A 49 -11.43 -9.39 -8.95
N ARG A 50 -10.57 -9.18 -9.94
CA ARG A 50 -9.80 -10.21 -10.60
C ARG A 50 -8.44 -10.31 -9.94
N ARG A 51 -8.09 -11.50 -9.46
CA ARG A 51 -6.74 -11.80 -9.02
C ARG A 51 -5.72 -11.52 -10.13
N LEU A 52 -4.68 -10.76 -9.83
CA LEU A 52 -3.54 -10.57 -10.73
C LEU A 52 -2.85 -11.92 -11.00
N LYS A 53 -2.61 -12.24 -12.25
CA LYS A 53 -1.75 -13.37 -12.59
C LYS A 53 -0.30 -13.01 -12.25
N THR A 54 0.47 -14.02 -11.90
CA THR A 54 1.88 -13.88 -11.52
C THR A 54 2.72 -13.14 -12.58
N ASP A 55 2.44 -13.40 -13.86
CA ASP A 55 3.12 -12.78 -15.01
C ASP A 55 2.63 -11.36 -15.34
N GLU A 56 1.54 -10.90 -14.73
CA GLU A 56 1.04 -9.53 -14.85
C GLU A 56 1.71 -8.58 -13.84
N ILE A 57 2.21 -9.09 -12.72
CA ILE A 57 2.74 -8.26 -11.62
C ILE A 57 3.92 -7.39 -12.08
N SER A 58 4.81 -7.93 -12.91
CA SER A 58 5.93 -7.18 -13.48
C SER A 58 5.50 -5.99 -14.34
N LYS A 59 4.33 -6.07 -14.99
CA LYS A 59 3.75 -4.96 -15.75
C LYS A 59 3.29 -3.86 -14.80
N ILE A 60 2.63 -4.21 -13.71
CA ILE A 60 2.21 -3.25 -12.69
C ILE A 60 3.42 -2.55 -12.07
N VAL A 61 4.48 -3.29 -11.72
CA VAL A 61 5.75 -2.71 -11.24
C VAL A 61 6.30 -1.69 -12.26
N ASN A 62 6.27 -2.03 -13.55
CA ASN A 62 6.68 -1.12 -14.61
C ASN A 62 5.77 0.11 -14.74
N ASP A 63 4.46 -0.01 -14.48
CA ASP A 63 3.54 1.11 -14.51
C ASP A 63 3.84 2.13 -13.39
N PHE A 64 4.17 1.67 -12.17
CA PHE A 64 4.66 2.56 -11.09
C PHE A 64 5.97 3.25 -11.48
N ARG A 65 6.91 2.50 -12.08
CA ARG A 65 8.17 3.05 -12.60
C ARG A 65 7.92 4.17 -13.62
N LEU A 66 7.07 3.92 -14.60
CA LEU A 66 6.71 4.91 -15.63
C LEU A 66 5.98 6.11 -15.04
N ALA A 67 5.06 5.89 -14.11
CA ALA A 67 4.37 6.96 -13.40
C ALA A 67 5.35 7.85 -12.62
N ALA A 68 6.38 7.26 -12.00
CA ALA A 68 7.40 8.01 -11.28
C ALA A 68 8.23 8.87 -12.23
N ARG A 69 8.67 8.32 -13.36
CA ARG A 69 9.35 9.09 -14.41
C ARG A 69 8.50 10.27 -14.87
N ASN A 70 7.23 10.02 -15.20
CA ASN A 70 6.32 11.05 -15.68
C ASN A 70 6.09 12.15 -14.62
N ALA A 71 6.07 11.80 -13.32
CA ALA A 71 5.98 12.78 -12.24
C ALA A 71 7.22 13.70 -12.22
N ILE A 72 8.42 13.15 -12.36
CA ILE A 72 9.65 13.96 -12.43
C ILE A 72 9.66 14.83 -13.69
N GLU A 73 9.24 14.31 -14.85
CA GLU A 73 9.10 15.08 -16.09
C GLU A 73 8.08 16.22 -15.95
N ALA A 74 7.03 16.02 -15.15
CA ALA A 74 6.04 17.04 -14.82
C ALA A 74 6.54 18.08 -13.78
N GLY A 75 7.75 17.92 -13.24
CA GLY A 75 8.37 18.87 -12.31
C GLY A 75 8.11 18.62 -10.82
N PHE A 76 7.64 17.42 -10.45
CA PHE A 76 7.59 17.03 -9.03
C PHE A 76 9.00 16.79 -8.49
N ASP A 77 9.22 17.13 -7.21
CA ASP A 77 10.51 16.90 -6.53
C ASP A 77 10.76 15.40 -6.25
N GLY A 78 9.69 14.62 -6.13
CA GLY A 78 9.72 13.19 -5.83
C GLY A 78 8.33 12.57 -5.80
N VAL A 79 8.25 11.30 -5.38
CA VAL A 79 7.00 10.54 -5.31
C VAL A 79 6.86 9.80 -3.98
N GLU A 80 5.62 9.67 -3.52
CA GLU A 80 5.25 8.77 -2.43
C GLU A 80 4.53 7.54 -3.01
N ILE A 81 5.09 6.36 -2.81
CA ILE A 81 4.44 5.08 -3.15
C ILE A 81 3.35 4.80 -2.12
N HIS A 82 2.10 4.59 -2.57
CA HIS A 82 0.99 4.32 -1.67
C HIS A 82 0.87 2.82 -1.33
N GLY A 83 1.50 2.40 -0.23
CA GLY A 83 1.44 1.04 0.33
C GLY A 83 0.51 0.90 1.54
N ALA A 84 -0.60 1.64 1.58
CA ALA A 84 -1.46 1.81 2.76
C ALA A 84 -2.95 1.81 2.40
N HIS A 85 -3.83 1.85 3.41
CA HIS A 85 -5.28 2.07 3.30
C HIS A 85 -6.06 1.06 2.46
N GLY A 86 -5.62 -0.20 2.39
CA GLY A 86 -6.30 -1.28 1.68
C GLY A 86 -6.17 -1.21 0.15
N TYR A 87 -5.31 -0.34 -0.38
CA TYR A 87 -5.02 -0.31 -1.82
C TYR A 87 -4.15 -1.49 -2.25
N LEU A 88 -3.96 -1.63 -3.57
CA LEU A 88 -3.35 -2.80 -4.20
C LEU A 88 -2.08 -3.30 -3.50
N ILE A 89 -1.12 -2.42 -3.19
CA ILE A 89 0.12 -2.83 -2.50
C ILE A 89 -0.19 -3.42 -1.13
N GLU A 90 -1.05 -2.78 -0.32
CA GLU A 90 -1.39 -3.27 1.02
C GLU A 90 -2.19 -4.59 0.97
N GLN A 91 -3.01 -4.79 -0.06
CA GLN A 91 -3.69 -6.07 -0.30
C GLN A 91 -2.71 -7.22 -0.54
N PHE A 92 -1.50 -6.97 -1.07
CA PHE A 92 -0.44 -7.98 -1.13
C PHE A 92 0.30 -8.12 0.20
N LEU A 93 0.47 -7.03 0.95
CA LEU A 93 1.18 -7.07 2.21
C LEU A 93 0.47 -7.91 3.26
N LYS A 94 -0.87 -7.88 3.32
CA LYS A 94 -1.66 -8.34 4.46
C LYS A 94 -2.35 -9.69 4.25
N ASP A 95 -2.28 -10.57 5.24
CA ASP A 95 -2.68 -11.98 5.11
C ASP A 95 -4.18 -12.26 5.22
N GLU A 96 -4.98 -11.32 5.74
CA GLU A 96 -6.45 -11.46 5.71
C GLU A 96 -7.00 -11.31 4.28
N VAL A 97 -6.26 -10.67 3.38
CA VAL A 97 -6.65 -10.46 1.97
C VAL A 97 -5.79 -11.28 1.02
N ASN A 98 -4.47 -11.33 1.21
CA ASN A 98 -3.56 -12.03 0.32
C ASN A 98 -3.60 -13.56 0.52
N ASP A 99 -4.53 -14.21 -0.14
CA ASP A 99 -4.68 -15.67 -0.19
C ASP A 99 -3.96 -16.33 -1.38
N ARG A 100 -2.92 -15.68 -1.92
CA ARG A 100 -2.11 -16.25 -3.01
C ARG A 100 -1.23 -17.39 -2.49
N THR A 101 -0.96 -18.35 -3.37
CA THR A 101 -0.05 -19.49 -3.12
C THR A 101 1.19 -19.47 -4.00
N ASP A 102 1.40 -18.40 -4.78
CA ASP A 102 2.59 -18.19 -5.59
C ASP A 102 3.68 -17.42 -4.82
N GLN A 103 4.74 -16.97 -5.50
CA GLN A 103 5.84 -16.25 -4.85
C GLN A 103 5.46 -14.87 -4.28
N TYR A 104 4.20 -14.45 -4.43
CA TYR A 104 3.68 -13.19 -3.90
C TYR A 104 2.69 -13.38 -2.74
N GLY A 105 2.53 -14.60 -2.21
CA GLY A 105 1.71 -14.89 -1.03
C GLY A 105 2.27 -15.95 -0.09
N GLY A 106 1.55 -16.21 0.98
CA GLY A 106 1.96 -17.12 2.05
C GLY A 106 2.97 -16.47 3.01
N SER A 107 4.26 -16.70 2.78
CA SER A 107 5.29 -16.23 3.72
C SER A 107 5.38 -14.70 3.76
N LEU A 108 5.89 -14.17 4.86
CA LEU A 108 6.08 -12.73 5.04
C LEU A 108 6.96 -12.13 3.93
N GLU A 109 8.03 -12.83 3.54
CA GLU A 109 8.91 -12.41 2.45
C GLU A 109 8.17 -12.32 1.11
N ASN A 110 7.31 -13.30 0.82
CA ASN A 110 6.53 -13.33 -0.42
C ASN A 110 5.47 -12.22 -0.45
N ARG A 111 4.76 -12.00 0.65
CA ARG A 111 3.77 -10.91 0.76
C ARG A 111 4.41 -9.53 0.59
N CYS A 112 5.62 -9.33 1.12
CA CYS A 112 6.37 -8.08 0.97
C CYS A 112 7.00 -7.90 -0.42
N ARG A 113 7.15 -8.97 -1.21
CA ARG A 113 7.89 -8.97 -2.48
C ARG A 113 7.40 -7.88 -3.43
N PHE A 114 6.08 -7.78 -3.63
CA PHE A 114 5.50 -6.83 -4.57
C PHE A 114 5.81 -5.37 -4.21
N ALA A 115 5.66 -5.00 -2.93
CA ALA A 115 6.00 -3.65 -2.46
C ALA A 115 7.49 -3.34 -2.66
N LEU A 116 8.37 -4.29 -2.37
CA LEU A 116 9.81 -4.12 -2.51
C LEU A 116 10.25 -4.04 -3.99
N GLU A 117 9.62 -4.80 -4.89
CA GLU A 117 9.84 -4.71 -6.35
C GLU A 117 9.44 -3.33 -6.89
N ILE A 118 8.31 -2.76 -6.43
CA ILE A 118 7.90 -1.40 -6.79
C ILE A 118 8.91 -0.37 -6.29
N VAL A 119 9.28 -0.42 -5.01
CA VAL A 119 10.24 0.51 -4.42
C VAL A 119 11.58 0.44 -5.15
N GLU A 120 12.06 -0.76 -5.46
CA GLU A 120 13.29 -0.95 -6.22
C GLU A 120 13.20 -0.33 -7.62
N ALA A 121 12.13 -0.63 -8.37
CA ALA A 121 11.95 -0.13 -9.73
C ALA A 121 11.85 1.39 -9.78
N VAL A 122 11.06 1.99 -8.89
CA VAL A 122 10.91 3.45 -8.78
C VAL A 122 12.22 4.11 -8.34
N SER A 123 12.92 3.54 -7.34
CA SER A 123 14.21 4.09 -6.89
C SER A 123 15.28 4.05 -7.99
N LYS A 124 15.31 3.00 -8.81
CA LYS A 124 16.22 2.91 -9.97
C LYS A 124 15.90 3.93 -11.05
N GLU A 125 14.63 4.29 -11.22
CA GLU A 125 14.19 5.23 -12.26
C GLU A 125 14.48 6.69 -11.92
N ILE A 126 14.16 7.11 -10.69
CA ILE A 126 14.17 8.54 -10.32
C ILE A 126 15.18 8.91 -9.23
N GLY A 127 15.93 7.93 -8.71
CA GLY A 127 16.84 8.09 -7.59
C GLY A 127 16.14 7.90 -6.24
N PRO A 128 16.72 7.12 -5.31
CA PRO A 128 16.09 6.81 -4.02
C PRO A 128 15.89 8.03 -3.12
N GLU A 129 16.67 9.10 -3.31
CA GLU A 129 16.55 10.37 -2.59
C GLU A 129 15.25 11.13 -2.89
N ARG A 130 14.48 10.66 -3.88
CA ARG A 130 13.19 11.23 -4.30
C ARG A 130 12.00 10.29 -4.07
N VAL A 131 12.21 9.20 -3.34
CA VAL A 131 11.22 8.16 -3.12
C VAL A 131 10.84 8.09 -1.66
N GLY A 132 9.56 8.23 -1.37
CA GLY A 132 8.95 7.85 -0.10
C GLY A 132 7.99 6.67 -0.27
N ILE A 133 7.64 6.01 0.84
CA ILE A 133 6.56 5.03 0.87
C ILE A 133 5.67 5.26 2.08
N ARG A 134 4.35 5.19 1.86
CA ARG A 134 3.34 5.25 2.92
C ARG A 134 2.81 3.88 3.28
N LEU A 135 2.74 3.54 4.56
CA LEU A 135 2.29 2.23 5.07
C LEU A 135 1.28 2.37 6.22
N SER A 136 0.36 1.43 6.35
CA SER A 136 -0.58 1.34 7.49
C SER A 136 -0.66 -0.08 8.08
N PRO A 137 0.43 -0.61 8.67
CA PRO A 137 0.50 -2.02 9.09
C PRO A 137 -0.63 -2.44 10.03
N PHE A 138 -1.03 -1.55 10.93
CA PHE A 138 -2.01 -1.81 11.99
C PHE A 138 -3.46 -1.51 11.59
N ALA A 139 -3.69 -0.89 10.44
CA ALA A 139 -5.04 -0.58 10.01
C ALA A 139 -5.73 -1.80 9.39
N ASN A 140 -7.05 -1.81 9.36
CA ASN A 140 -7.84 -2.84 8.67
C ASN A 140 -8.85 -2.23 7.67
N TYR A 141 -8.45 -1.11 7.07
CA TYR A 141 -9.18 -0.47 5.98
C TYR A 141 -9.51 -1.49 4.88
N GLN A 142 -10.74 -1.44 4.36
CA GLN A 142 -11.19 -2.33 3.27
C GLN A 142 -10.99 -3.82 3.57
N GLU A 143 -11.25 -4.23 4.82
CA GLU A 143 -11.07 -5.62 5.26
C GLU A 143 -9.63 -6.13 5.06
N SER A 144 -8.66 -5.20 5.01
CA SER A 144 -7.23 -5.50 4.85
C SER A 144 -6.52 -5.44 6.20
N GLY A 145 -6.77 -6.43 7.07
CA GLY A 145 -6.04 -6.63 8.32
C GLY A 145 -4.88 -7.62 8.18
N ASP A 146 -4.02 -7.67 9.19
CA ASP A 146 -2.87 -8.60 9.24
C ASP A 146 -2.87 -9.34 10.58
N SER A 147 -2.55 -10.63 10.55
CA SER A 147 -2.47 -11.44 11.78
C SER A 147 -1.31 -11.07 12.71
N ASN A 148 -0.24 -10.46 12.18
CA ASN A 148 0.90 -9.97 12.96
C ASN A 148 1.47 -8.65 12.39
N PRO A 149 0.76 -7.53 12.59
CA PRO A 149 1.09 -6.24 11.95
C PRO A 149 2.43 -5.66 12.44
N GLU A 150 2.87 -6.03 13.65
CA GLU A 150 4.19 -5.64 14.17
C GLU A 150 5.32 -6.31 13.38
N GLU A 151 5.21 -7.62 13.15
CA GLU A 151 6.21 -8.38 12.40
C GLU A 151 6.23 -7.94 10.93
N LEU A 152 5.06 -7.74 10.32
CA LEU A 152 4.93 -7.19 8.96
C LEU A 152 5.62 -5.82 8.86
N GLY A 153 5.27 -4.91 9.77
CA GLY A 153 5.83 -3.56 9.80
C GLY A 153 7.35 -3.57 9.98
N LEU A 154 7.86 -4.36 10.94
CA LEU A 154 9.30 -4.49 11.20
C LEU A 154 10.06 -5.08 10.01
N TYR A 155 9.52 -6.11 9.37
CA TYR A 155 10.14 -6.71 8.20
C TYR A 155 10.26 -5.70 7.06
N LEU A 156 9.18 -5.00 6.74
CA LEU A 156 9.15 -4.01 5.66
C LEU A 156 10.16 -2.89 5.88
N VAL A 157 10.15 -2.23 7.05
CA VAL A 157 11.07 -1.10 7.28
C VAL A 157 12.55 -1.53 7.26
N ASN A 158 12.86 -2.74 7.74
CA ASN A 158 14.21 -3.30 7.64
C ASN A 158 14.61 -3.59 6.19
N ALA A 159 13.69 -4.14 5.39
CA ALA A 159 13.95 -4.43 3.98
C ALA A 159 14.12 -3.13 3.16
N LEU A 160 13.31 -2.11 3.44
CA LEU A 160 13.34 -0.81 2.75
C LEU A 160 14.66 -0.05 2.93
N ASN A 161 15.39 -0.27 4.05
CA ASN A 161 16.71 0.31 4.26
C ASN A 161 17.71 -0.03 3.14
N LYS A 162 17.54 -1.17 2.44
CA LYS A 162 18.42 -1.58 1.33
C LYS A 162 18.33 -0.68 0.11
N PHE A 163 17.21 0.04 -0.05
CA PHE A 163 16.98 0.92 -1.20
C PHE A 163 17.36 2.37 -0.94
N GLY A 164 17.59 2.75 0.32
CA GLY A 164 18.01 4.11 0.66
C GLY A 164 16.94 5.19 0.43
N ILE A 165 15.66 4.81 0.38
CA ILE A 165 14.53 5.73 0.17
C ILE A 165 14.52 6.84 1.24
N VAL A 166 14.10 8.05 0.85
CA VAL A 166 14.25 9.24 1.70
C VAL A 166 13.37 9.19 2.96
N TYR A 167 12.17 8.61 2.88
CA TYR A 167 11.30 8.47 4.04
C TYR A 167 10.36 7.26 4.03
N CYS A 168 10.00 6.82 5.23
CA CYS A 168 8.82 6.00 5.48
C CYS A 168 7.75 6.86 6.17
N HIS A 169 6.54 6.89 5.61
CA HIS A 169 5.38 7.58 6.16
C HIS A 169 4.40 6.55 6.74
N ILE A 170 4.30 6.47 8.06
CA ILE A 170 3.56 5.41 8.74
C ILE A 170 2.31 5.97 9.42
N ILE A 171 1.19 5.30 9.18
CA ILE A 171 -0.07 5.59 9.86
C ILE A 171 -0.04 5.03 11.29
N GLU A 172 -0.44 5.86 12.25
CA GLU A 172 -0.46 5.53 13.68
C GLU A 172 -1.36 4.32 13.98
N PRO A 173 -0.97 3.41 14.89
CA PRO A 173 -1.75 2.22 15.24
C PRO A 173 -3.13 2.52 15.81
N ARG A 174 -3.34 3.75 16.31
CA ARG A 174 -4.64 4.22 16.80
C ARG A 174 -5.65 4.45 15.67
N MET A 175 -5.20 4.52 14.42
CA MET A 175 -6.03 4.73 13.24
C MET A 175 -6.34 3.39 12.56
N ILE A 176 -7.12 2.55 13.24
CA ILE A 176 -7.52 1.23 12.72
C ILE A 176 -8.52 1.38 11.55
N GLN A 177 -9.48 2.31 11.73
CA GLN A 177 -10.51 2.70 10.76
C GLN A 177 -10.48 4.21 10.49
N VAL A 178 -11.26 4.70 9.51
CA VAL A 178 -11.12 6.08 9.03
C VAL A 178 -11.86 6.98 10.02
N GLY A 179 -11.17 8.00 10.53
CA GLY A 179 -11.80 8.98 11.43
C GLY A 179 -11.99 8.51 12.88
N GLU A 180 -11.62 7.27 13.21
CA GLU A 180 -11.73 6.72 14.56
C GLU A 180 -10.36 6.59 15.23
N ARG A 181 -10.24 7.07 16.48
CA ARG A 181 -9.06 6.86 17.32
C ARG A 181 -9.35 5.68 18.26
N ALA A 182 -8.67 4.56 18.05
CA ALA A 182 -8.73 3.39 18.91
C ALA A 182 -7.72 3.47 20.06
N ASN A 183 -8.08 2.95 21.22
CA ASN A 183 -7.11 2.64 22.27
C ASN A 183 -6.36 1.38 21.88
N THR A 184 -5.02 1.46 21.80
CA THR A 184 -4.18 0.36 21.31
C THR A 184 -2.89 0.27 22.14
N PRO A 185 -2.39 -0.95 22.43
CA PRO A 185 -1.10 -1.13 23.07
C PRO A 185 0.08 -1.00 22.10
N HIS A 186 -0.19 -1.00 20.79
CA HIS A 186 0.84 -0.99 19.75
C HIS A 186 1.54 0.37 19.67
N SER A 187 2.83 0.35 19.32
CA SER A 187 3.67 1.55 19.17
C SER A 187 4.47 1.50 17.88
N LEU A 188 4.69 2.65 17.24
CA LEU A 188 5.58 2.78 16.09
C LEU A 188 7.07 2.86 16.48
N LEU A 189 7.40 2.92 17.77
CA LEU A 189 8.80 3.07 18.22
C LEU A 189 9.74 1.97 17.69
N PRO A 190 9.35 0.67 17.68
CA PRO A 190 10.19 -0.38 17.07
C PRO A 190 10.45 -0.14 15.59
N LEU A 191 9.42 0.21 14.81
CA LEU A 191 9.55 0.51 13.38
C LEU A 191 10.43 1.73 13.15
N ARG A 192 10.24 2.79 13.95
CA ARG A 192 11.09 3.98 13.91
C ARG A 192 12.55 3.62 14.15
N LYS A 193 12.86 2.81 15.17
CA LYS A 193 14.25 2.41 15.48
C LYS A 193 14.88 1.55 14.39
N ALA A 194 14.08 0.77 13.67
CA ALA A 194 14.54 -0.10 12.60
C ALA A 194 14.78 0.63 11.27
N PHE A 195 14.06 1.72 10.98
CA PHE A 195 14.25 2.49 9.75
C PHE A 195 15.35 3.55 9.90
N ASN A 196 16.29 3.60 8.95
CA ASN A 196 17.49 4.44 9.07
C ASN A 196 17.23 5.92 8.71
N ASN A 197 16.32 6.18 7.78
CA ASN A 197 16.11 7.52 7.21
C ASN A 197 14.92 8.24 7.89
N THR A 198 14.35 9.24 7.22
CA THR A 198 13.27 10.06 7.76
C THR A 198 12.02 9.23 8.00
N PHE A 199 11.40 9.39 9.17
CA PHE A 199 10.21 8.65 9.56
C PHE A 199 9.09 9.64 9.85
N ILE A 200 8.09 9.68 8.98
CA ILE A 200 6.92 10.55 9.07
C ILE A 200 5.79 9.75 9.72
N VAL A 201 5.07 10.36 10.64
CA VAL A 201 3.96 9.74 11.35
C VAL A 201 2.70 10.57 11.15
N ALA A 202 1.57 9.91 10.91
CA ALA A 202 0.29 10.56 10.72
C ALA A 202 -0.83 9.76 11.37
N GLY A 203 -1.84 10.47 11.90
CA GLY A 203 -3.02 9.86 12.51
C GLY A 203 -3.27 10.31 13.94
N GLY A 204 -4.26 11.18 14.12
CA GLY A 204 -4.73 11.59 15.45
C GLY A 204 -3.75 12.47 16.25
N TYR A 205 -2.97 13.30 15.56
CA TYR A 205 -2.22 14.43 16.14
C TYR A 205 -3.13 15.65 16.31
N ASP A 206 -2.72 16.59 17.16
CA ASP A 206 -3.43 17.84 17.50
C ASP A 206 -2.75 19.07 16.89
#